data_AF-A0A0F9GSF2-F1
#
_entry.id   AF-A0A0F9GSF2-F1
#
_cell.length_a   1.000
_cell.length_b   1.000
_cell.length_c   1.000
_cell.angle_alpha   90.00
_cell.angle_beta   90.00
_cell.angle_gamma   90.00
#
_symmetry.space_group_name_H-M   'P 1'
#
loop_
_entity.id
_entity.type
_entity.pdbx_description
1 polymer ?
#
loop_
_entity_poly.entity_id
_entity_poly.type
_entity_poly.pdbx_seq_one_letter_code
_entity_poly.pdbx_strand_id
1 'polypeptide(L)' 'MAEFIPSISFTEFHKLKPAQLTRLKCAEITVNGEYVFSFINGNIEPSGFLRTQSEYRGSEANAVGGETLEEILREVVPV' A
#
# COMPACT_ATOMS: atom_id res chain seq x y z
N MET A 1 6.28 12.75 9.58
CA MET A 1 5.28 11.67 9.65
C MET A 1 3.94 12.29 9.98
N ALA A 2 2.87 11.88 9.30
CA ALA A 2 1.53 12.39 9.61
C ALA A 2 1.15 11.89 11.00
N GLU A 3 0.92 12.81 11.94
CA GLU A 3 0.65 12.55 13.36
C GLU A 3 -0.58 11.63 13.60
N PHE A 4 -1.39 11.41 12.55
CA PHE A 4 -2.68 10.72 12.60
C PHE A 4 -2.73 9.37 11.87
N ILE A 5 -1.68 8.94 11.16
CA ILE A 5 -1.67 7.63 10.49
C ILE A 5 -0.85 6.64 11.33
N PRO A 6 -1.45 5.55 11.84
CA PRO A 6 -0.72 4.56 12.62
C PRO A 6 0.30 3.84 11.74
N SER A 7 1.47 3.57 12.29
CA SER A 7 2.49 2.74 11.65
C SER A 7 2.43 1.31 12.18
N ILE A 8 2.58 0.34 11.29
CA ILE A 8 2.65 -1.10 11.61
C ILE A 8 3.77 -1.74 10.79
N SER A 9 4.49 -2.69 11.37
CA SER A 9 5.52 -3.42 10.62
C SER A 9 4.88 -4.30 9.54
N PHE A 10 5.57 -4.50 8.42
CA PHE A 10 5.12 -5.40 7.35
C PHE A 10 4.81 -6.81 7.88
N THR A 11 5.62 -7.31 8.82
CA THR A 11 5.41 -8.62 9.46
C THR A 11 4.12 -8.67 10.28
N GLU A 12 3.74 -7.60 10.97
CA GLU A 12 2.48 -7.54 11.71
C GLU A 12 1.28 -7.33 10.79
N PHE A 13 1.44 -6.51 9.76
CA PHE A 13 0.42 -6.30 8.73
C PHE A 13 0.04 -7.63 8.05
N HIS A 14 1.03 -8.46 7.70
CA HIS A 14 0.80 -9.78 7.10
C HIS A 14 0.08 -10.78 8.04
N LYS A 15 0.05 -10.53 9.35
CA LYS A 15 -0.68 -11.37 10.31
C LYS A 15 -2.17 -11.02 10.41
N LEU A 16 -2.62 -9.91 9.82
CA LEU A 16 -4.01 -9.49 9.87
C LEU A 16 -4.89 -10.46 9.06
N LYS A 17 -5.99 -10.89 9.67
CA LYS A 17 -7.02 -11.69 8.99
C LYS A 17 -7.76 -10.84 7.96
N PRO A 18 -8.37 -11.44 6.92
CA PRO A 18 -9.17 -10.70 5.93
C PRO A 18 -10.22 -9.78 6.58
N ALA A 19 -10.96 -10.27 7.58
CA ALA A 19 -11.95 -9.48 8.30
C ALA A 19 -11.36 -8.31 9.13
N GLN A 20 -10.07 -8.35 9.47
CA GLN A 20 -9.38 -7.23 10.11
C GLN A 20 -8.92 -6.21 9.06
N LEU A 21 -8.37 -6.69 7.94
CA LEU A 21 -7.97 -5.84 6.81
C LEU A 21 -9.13 -5.02 6.25
N THR A 22 -10.32 -5.62 6.11
CA THR A 22 -11.52 -4.91 5.62
C THR A 22 -12.07 -3.86 6.58
N ARG A 23 -11.66 -3.89 7.86
CA ARG A 23 -12.06 -2.89 8.88
C ARG A 23 -10.97 -1.86 9.17
N LEU A 24 -9.72 -2.14 8.82
CA LEU A 24 -8.61 -1.20 8.96
C LEU A 24 -8.88 0.01 8.06
N LYS A 25 -8.79 1.23 8.60
CA LYS A 25 -9.04 2.46 7.82
C LYS A 25 -7.83 2.86 6.98
N CYS A 26 -6.69 3.03 7.64
CA CYS A 26 -5.40 3.30 7.01
C CYS A 26 -4.26 2.90 7.97
N ALA A 27 -3.07 2.65 7.41
CA ALA A 27 -1.83 2.47 8.15
C ALA A 27 -0.61 2.73 7.25
N GLU A 28 0.48 3.24 7.82
CA GLU A 28 1.80 3.21 7.18
C GLU A 28 2.44 1.85 7.45
N ILE A 29 2.93 1.22 6.39
CA ILE A 29 3.59 -0.07 6.47
C ILE A 29 5.10 0.16 6.41
N THR A 30 5.80 -0.35 7.42
CA THR A 30 7.24 -0.18 7.56
C THR A 30 8.00 -1.51 7.49
N VAL A 31 9.22 -1.46 6.98
CA VAL A 31 10.17 -2.57 6.99
C VAL A 31 11.46 -2.05 7.62
N ASN A 32 11.96 -2.70 8.67
CA ASN A 32 13.14 -2.26 9.42
C ASN A 32 13.05 -0.81 9.93
N GLY A 33 11.84 -0.33 10.22
CA GLY A 33 11.59 1.05 10.66
C GLY A 33 11.50 2.08 9.52
N GLU A 34 11.74 1.68 8.28
CA GLU A 34 11.62 2.53 7.11
C GLU A 34 10.24 2.41 6.48
N TYR A 35 9.70 3.54 6.01
CA TYR A 35 8.43 3.59 5.29
C TYR A 35 8.54 2.84 3.96
N VAL A 36 7.55 1.99 3.67
CA VAL A 36 7.44 1.29 2.38
C VAL A 36 6.23 1.78 1.60
N PHE A 37 5.03 1.69 2.19
CA PHE A 37 3.80 2.14 1.55
C PHE A 37 2.71 2.49 2.58
N SER A 38 1.68 3.19 2.13
CA SER A 38 0.50 3.48 2.95
C SER A 38 -0.67 2.60 2.49
N PHE A 39 -1.20 1.77 3.39
CA PHE A 39 -2.46 1.09 3.17
C PHE A 39 -3.61 2.07 3.41
N ILE A 40 -4.53 2.18 2.46
CA ILE A 40 -5.78 2.96 2.58
C ILE A 40 -6.93 2.03 2.18
N ASN A 41 -7.89 1.85 3.09
CA ASN A 41 -9.08 1.07 2.78
C ASN A 41 -10.13 1.94 2.10
N GLY A 42 -10.14 1.92 0.77
CA GLY A 42 -11.07 2.69 -0.05
C GLY A 42 -12.55 2.28 0.04
N ASN A 43 -12.91 1.27 0.83
CA ASN A 43 -14.31 0.84 0.97
C ASN A 43 -15.04 1.52 2.15
N ILE A 44 -14.36 2.40 2.88
CA ILE A 44 -14.91 3.13 4.03
C ILE A 44 -14.83 4.63 3.74
N GLU A 45 -15.90 5.39 3.95
CA GLU A 45 -15.86 6.85 3.86
C GLU A 45 -15.08 7.46 5.05
N PRO A 46 -14.21 8.47 4.86
CA PRO A 46 -13.91 9.22 3.62
C PRO A 46 -12.80 8.62 2.73
N SER A 47 -12.27 7.45 3.07
CA SER A 47 -11.15 6.80 2.37
C SER A 47 -11.45 6.41 0.92
N GLY A 48 -12.73 6.31 0.53
CA GLY A 48 -13.15 6.09 -0.85
C GLY A 48 -12.65 7.17 -1.82
N PHE A 49 -12.78 8.45 -1.43
CA PHE A 49 -12.21 9.56 -2.20
C PHE A 49 -10.69 9.45 -2.35
N LEU A 50 -9.99 9.07 -1.27
CA LEU A 50 -8.54 8.89 -1.29
C LEU A 50 -8.10 7.78 -2.24
N ARG A 51 -8.86 6.69 -2.32
CA ARG A 51 -8.63 5.62 -3.29
C ARG A 51 -8.74 6.14 -4.72
N THR A 52 -9.81 6.85 -5.06
CA THR A 52 -9.98 7.41 -6.42
C THR A 52 -8.84 8.34 -6.81
N GLN A 53 -8.40 9.21 -5.90
CA GLN A 53 -7.25 10.09 -6.15
C GLN A 53 -5.95 9.29 -6.33
N SER A 54 -5.75 8.25 -5.51
CA SER A 54 -4.55 7.39 -5.58
C SER A 54 -4.51 6.58 -6.87
N GLU A 55 -5.65 6.05 -7.34
CA GLU A 55 -5.75 5.33 -8.62
C GLU A 55 -5.40 6.25 -9.80
N TYR A 56 -5.96 7.47 -9.83
CA TYR A 56 -5.67 8.44 -10.87
C TYR A 56 -4.18 8.81 -10.90
N ARG A 57 -3.62 9.25 -9.75
CA ARG A 57 -2.20 9.65 -9.66
C ARG A 57 -1.22 8.50 -9.85
N GLY A 58 -1.56 7.31 -9.36
CA GLY A 58 -0.75 6.10 -9.53
C GLY A 58 -0.67 5.67 -11.00
N SER A 59 -1.76 5.81 -11.76
CA SER A 59 -1.76 5.54 -13.20
C SER A 59 -0.84 6.50 -13.97
N GLU A 60 -0.82 7.78 -13.58
CA GLU A 60 0.10 8.77 -14.16
C GLU A 60 1.57 8.41 -13.85
N ALA A 61 1.86 7.99 -12.60
CA ALA A 61 3.21 7.64 -12.19
C ALA A 61 3.78 6.42 -12.94
N ASN A 62 3.00 5.34 -13.06
CA ASN A 62 3.40 4.14 -13.80
C ASN A 62 3.65 4.43 -15.30
N ALA A 63 3.08 5.50 -15.85
CA ALA A 63 3.30 5.92 -17.22
C ALA A 63 4.60 6.73 -17.41
N VAL A 64 5.25 7.22 -16.33
CA VAL A 64 6.36 8.19 -16.38
C VAL A 64 7.65 7.64 -15.71
N GLY A 65 7.81 6.32 -15.67
CA GLY A 65 9.05 5.64 -15.28
C GLY A 65 8.92 4.70 -14.09
N GLY A 66 10.00 3.98 -13.79
CA GLY A 66 10.01 2.85 -12.86
C GLY A 66 9.82 1.51 -13.57
N GLU A 67 9.92 0.42 -12.81
CA GLU A 67 9.66 -0.94 -13.29
C GLU A 67 8.21 -1.32 -12.98
N THR A 68 7.55 -1.89 -13.98
CA THR A 68 6.23 -2.50 -13.85
C THR A 68 6.29 -3.71 -12.91
N LEU A 69 5.13 -4.12 -12.38
CA LEU A 69 5.03 -5.32 -11.55
C LEU A 69 5.53 -6.56 -12.30
N GLU A 70 5.26 -6.62 -13.61
CA GLU A 70 5.67 -7.71 -14.49
C GLU A 70 7.19 -7.76 -14.66
N GLU A 71 7.88 -6.62 -14.72
CA GLU A 71 9.34 -6.55 -14.80
C GLU A 71 9.97 -7.07 -13.51
N ILE A 72 9.48 -6.62 -12.34
CA ILE A 72 9.98 -7.08 -11.04
C ILE A 72 9.77 -8.58 -10.83
N LEU A 73 8.59 -9.11 -11.19
CA LEU A 73 8.28 -10.53 -10.98
C LEU A 73 9.08 -11.48 -11.89
N ARG A 74 9.60 -11.00 -13.02
CA ARG A 74 10.45 -11.80 -13.93
C ARG A 74 11.85 -12.02 -13.38
N GLU A 75 12.36 -11.12 -12.54
CA GLU A 75 13.69 -11.28 -11.92
C GLU A 75 13.75 -12.44 -10.90
N VAL A 76 12.59 -12.88 -10.40
CA VAL A 76 12.49 -13.88 -9.32
C VAL A 76 12.57 -15.34 -9.82
N VAL A 77 12.58 -15.57 -11.14
CA VAL A 77 12.65 -16.94 -11.70
C VAL A 77 14.00 -17.16 -12.40
N PRO A 78 15.00 -17.78 -11.73
CA PRO A 78 16.15 -18.32 -12.43
C PRO A 78 15.71 -19.57 -13.21
N VAL A 79 16.03 -19.58 -14.50
CA VAL A 79 15.95 -20.78 -15.36
C VAL A 79 16.94 -21.83 -14.88
#